data_AF-A0A558AU25-F1
#
_entry.id   AF-A0A558AU25-F1
#
_cell.length_a   1.000
_cell.length_b   1.000
_cell.length_c   1.000
_cell.angle_alpha   90.00
_cell.angle_beta   90.00
_cell.angle_gamma   90.00
#
_symmetry.space_group_name_H-M   'P 1'
#
loop_
_entity.id
_entity.type
_entity.pdbx_description
1 polymer ?
#
loop_
_entity_poly.entity_id
_entity_poly.type
_entity_poly.pdbx_seq_one_letter_code
_entity_poly.pdbx_strand_id
1 'polypeptide(L)'
;MKNKKKFTGLAATILTGTLLVGCSNPFDRMADGINSMLAEESTATDEPVGTAEVPVSDTGETAKESTQEAAEAETAEVETLDYSHLLGQGEATTLGEGTFMVGEDIPVGRYHVTATEGFGNIFVYDTEERLTFNEVMSGETDSIGQSEPGEAVIFLDDGHKVEISGMSGVSFTPYETAEVTELVPGQWVVGEDFPAGVYDISLEESESLGYLKVNAIKEYEKSRFALGNPAYGGATTFTTSFEEGEVVTVEVIPKVTLAER
;
A
#
# COMPACT_ATOMS: atom_id res chain seq x y z
N MET A 1 30.80 -23.73 50.12
CA MET A 1 31.43 -22.47 50.59
C MET A 1 30.72 -21.31 49.94
N LYS A 2 30.26 -20.35 50.76
CA LYS A 2 29.58 -19.11 50.34
C LYS A 2 30.63 -18.15 49.78
N ASN A 3 30.28 -17.38 48.75
CA ASN A 3 30.74 -16.00 48.66
C ASN A 3 29.69 -15.13 47.95
N LYS A 4 28.92 -14.44 48.80
CA LYS A 4 28.16 -13.24 48.48
C LYS A 4 29.15 -12.10 48.32
N LYS A 5 28.98 -11.25 47.31
CA LYS A 5 29.25 -9.81 47.45
C LYS A 5 28.00 -9.04 47.05
N LYS A 6 27.36 -8.50 48.07
CA LYS A 6 26.44 -7.38 47.99
C LYS A 6 27.27 -6.11 47.80
N PHE A 7 26.82 -5.20 46.97
CA PHE A 7 27.10 -3.78 47.17
C PHE A 7 25.77 -3.03 47.15
N THR A 8 25.63 -2.12 48.10
CA THR A 8 24.39 -1.55 48.60
C THR A 8 24.42 -0.05 48.38
N GLY A 9 23.33 0.52 47.87
CA GLY A 9 22.87 1.91 48.10
C GLY A 9 23.70 3.02 47.45
N LEU A 10 23.22 4.25 47.27
CA LEU A 10 21.92 4.91 47.46
C LEU A 10 22.20 6.35 47.00
N ALA A 11 21.36 6.97 46.16
CA ALA A 11 21.02 8.40 46.24
C ALA A 11 20.07 8.79 45.10
N ALA A 12 18.85 9.12 45.48
CA ALA A 12 17.91 9.86 44.66
C ALA A 12 18.36 11.33 44.59
N THR A 13 18.30 11.91 43.39
CA THR A 13 18.19 13.36 43.24
C THR A 13 17.01 13.65 42.33
N ILE A 14 15.92 14.10 42.93
CA ILE A 14 14.81 14.75 42.24
C ILE A 14 15.31 16.15 41.87
N LEU A 15 15.33 16.48 40.58
CA LEU A 15 15.42 17.85 40.11
C LEU A 15 14.13 18.18 39.35
N THR A 16 13.18 18.77 40.07
CA THR A 16 12.04 19.49 39.48
C THR A 16 12.56 20.74 38.76
N GLY A 17 12.20 20.88 37.48
CA GLY A 17 12.48 22.09 36.71
C GLY A 17 11.75 22.07 35.36
N THR A 18 10.51 22.54 35.36
CA THR A 18 9.76 22.91 34.14
C THR A 18 10.47 24.03 33.39
N LEU A 19 10.80 23.79 32.11
CA LEU A 19 11.00 24.82 31.10
C LEU A 19 10.16 24.43 29.87
N LEU A 20 8.96 25.00 29.79
CA LEU A 20 8.22 25.16 28.53
C LEU A 20 8.95 26.24 27.73
N VAL A 21 9.67 25.85 26.67
CA VAL A 21 10.13 26.77 25.63
C VAL A 21 9.63 26.21 24.30
N GLY A 22 8.82 27.01 23.63
CA GLY A 22 7.98 26.61 22.52
C GLY A 22 8.74 26.04 21.32
N CYS A 23 8.18 24.96 20.79
CA CYS A 23 8.42 24.52 19.43
C CYS A 23 7.89 25.60 18.48
N SER A 24 8.77 26.36 17.84
CA SER A 24 8.39 27.12 16.66
C SER A 24 8.17 26.12 15.50
N ASN A 25 6.93 26.02 15.04
CA ASN A 25 6.58 25.25 13.84
C ASN A 25 7.40 25.77 12.64
N PRO A 26 8.04 24.90 11.83
CA PRO A 26 8.86 25.31 10.70
C PRO A 26 8.06 25.87 9.51
N PHE A 27 6.72 25.85 9.56
CA PHE A 27 5.85 26.27 8.45
C PHE A 27 5.48 27.77 8.47
N ASP A 28 5.56 28.47 9.61
CA ASP A 28 5.19 29.89 9.67
C ASP A 28 6.18 30.80 8.92
N ARG A 29 7.44 30.35 8.73
CA ARG A 29 8.45 31.16 8.03
C ARG A 29 8.28 31.17 6.50
N MET A 30 7.42 30.33 5.94
CA MET A 30 7.13 30.36 4.50
C MET A 30 6.02 31.37 4.14
N ALA A 31 5.13 31.71 5.08
CA ALA A 31 4.06 32.68 4.85
C ALA A 31 4.59 34.12 4.73
N ASP A 32 5.61 34.47 5.53
CA ASP A 32 6.23 35.81 5.50
C ASP A 32 7.08 36.03 4.24
N GLY A 33 7.57 34.97 3.58
CA GLY A 33 8.39 35.06 2.36
C GLY A 33 7.57 35.36 1.10
N ILE A 34 6.32 34.89 1.04
CA ILE A 34 5.44 35.07 -0.13
C ILE A 34 4.85 36.48 -0.16
N ASN A 35 4.52 37.07 1.00
CA ASN A 35 4.01 38.44 1.09
C ASN A 35 5.10 39.51 0.88
N SER A 36 6.37 39.17 1.04
CA SER A 36 7.48 40.08 0.74
C SER A 36 7.82 40.18 -0.75
N MET A 37 7.39 39.24 -1.59
CA MET A 37 7.75 39.19 -3.02
C MET A 37 6.69 39.83 -3.94
N LEU A 38 5.52 40.19 -3.39
CA LEU A 38 4.40 40.83 -4.10
C LEU A 38 4.26 42.33 -3.82
N ALA A 39 5.14 42.92 -2.99
CA ALA A 39 5.08 44.31 -2.57
C ALA A 39 6.20 45.21 -3.13
N GLU A 40 7.11 44.68 -3.96
CA GLU A 40 8.22 45.46 -4.57
C GLU A 40 8.03 45.77 -6.06
N GLU A 41 6.82 46.17 -6.48
CA GLU A 41 6.66 46.87 -7.75
C GLU A 41 5.61 47.98 -7.69
N SER A 42 5.88 49.02 -6.88
CA SER A 42 5.49 50.40 -7.23
C SER A 42 6.20 51.39 -6.31
N THR A 43 7.32 51.96 -6.75
CA THR A 43 7.90 53.14 -6.10
C THR A 43 7.11 54.39 -6.52
N ALA A 44 6.45 55.00 -5.55
CA ALA A 44 5.82 56.31 -5.68
C ALA A 44 6.77 57.42 -5.21
N THR A 45 6.64 58.60 -5.82
CA THR A 45 7.02 59.94 -5.32
C THR A 45 6.26 60.91 -6.23
N ASP A 46 5.60 61.99 -5.83
CA ASP A 46 5.53 62.79 -4.61
C ASP A 46 4.24 63.68 -4.73
N GLU A 47 3.63 64.14 -3.63
CA GLU A 47 2.45 65.05 -3.53
C GLU A 47 2.78 66.54 -3.92
N PRO A 48 1.89 67.59 -3.93
CA PRO A 48 0.49 67.75 -3.44
C PRO A 48 -0.52 68.62 -4.29
N VAL A 49 -1.82 68.50 -3.94
CA VAL A 49 -2.99 69.43 -3.92
C VAL A 49 -3.13 70.63 -4.90
N GLY A 50 -4.27 70.71 -5.62
CA GLY A 50 -4.88 71.99 -6.06
C GLY A 50 -5.95 71.99 -7.20
N THR A 51 -7.22 72.08 -6.82
CA THR A 51 -8.36 72.85 -7.43
C THR A 51 -8.91 72.56 -8.85
N ALA A 52 -10.19 72.10 -8.85
CA ALA A 52 -11.33 72.34 -9.76
C ALA A 52 -11.30 71.94 -11.26
N GLU A 53 -12.25 71.10 -11.70
CA GLU A 53 -13.52 71.48 -12.37
C GLU A 53 -14.42 70.23 -12.59
N VAL A 54 -15.74 70.43 -12.49
CA VAL A 54 -16.90 69.49 -12.62
C VAL A 54 -17.35 69.45 -14.13
N PRO A 55 -18.35 68.67 -14.66
CA PRO A 55 -19.29 67.69 -14.07
C PRO A 55 -19.78 66.49 -14.97
N VAL A 56 -20.72 65.68 -14.39
CA VAL A 56 -21.76 64.75 -14.99
C VAL A 56 -21.28 63.58 -15.89
N SER A 57 -21.84 62.37 -15.92
CA SER A 57 -23.19 61.87 -15.61
C SER A 57 -23.16 60.37 -15.25
N ASP A 58 -23.91 59.95 -14.24
CA ASP A 58 -25.18 59.20 -14.37
C ASP A 58 -25.01 57.73 -14.78
N THR A 59 -25.24 56.81 -13.83
CA THR A 59 -26.39 55.88 -13.82
C THR A 59 -26.13 54.87 -12.69
N GLY A 60 -27.01 54.84 -11.70
CA GLY A 60 -26.99 53.81 -10.65
C GLY A 60 -27.63 52.50 -11.13
N GLU A 61 -27.20 51.37 -10.57
CA GLU A 61 -28.11 50.40 -9.97
C GLU A 61 -27.36 49.27 -9.25
N THR A 62 -27.80 49.07 -8.01
CA THR A 62 -28.18 47.79 -7.41
C THR A 62 -27.08 46.76 -7.09
N ALA A 63 -26.85 46.65 -5.78
CA ALA A 63 -26.22 45.53 -5.10
C ALA A 63 -26.86 44.19 -5.51
N LYS A 64 -26.03 43.25 -5.97
CA LYS A 64 -26.36 41.82 -5.98
C LYS A 64 -25.46 41.11 -4.99
N GLU A 65 -26.06 40.80 -3.85
CA GLU A 65 -25.61 39.78 -2.91
C GLU A 65 -25.52 38.45 -3.67
N SER A 66 -24.29 37.97 -3.89
CA SER A 66 -24.05 36.66 -4.48
C SER A 66 -24.11 35.64 -3.35
N THR A 67 -25.26 35.01 -3.19
CA THR A 67 -25.44 33.80 -2.39
C THR A 67 -24.46 32.75 -2.91
N GLN A 68 -23.48 32.42 -2.07
CA GLN A 68 -22.53 31.34 -2.34
C GLN A 68 -23.26 30.02 -2.08
N GLU A 69 -23.66 29.36 -3.15
CA GLU A 69 -24.16 27.99 -3.13
C GLU A 69 -23.01 27.10 -2.68
N ALA A 70 -23.14 26.56 -1.46
CA ALA A 70 -22.23 25.54 -0.96
C ALA A 70 -22.45 24.29 -1.82
N ALA A 71 -21.50 24.01 -2.71
CA ALA A 71 -21.42 22.72 -3.35
C ALA A 71 -21.31 21.66 -2.25
N GLU A 72 -22.36 20.87 -2.08
CA GLU A 72 -22.29 19.65 -1.29
C GLU A 72 -21.22 18.77 -1.94
N ALA A 73 -20.11 18.58 -1.23
CA ALA A 73 -19.11 17.61 -1.62
C ALA A 73 -19.79 16.24 -1.52
N GLU A 74 -20.12 15.63 -2.65
CA GLU A 74 -20.48 14.23 -2.69
C GLU A 74 -19.34 13.44 -2.05
N THR A 75 -19.63 12.86 -0.90
CA THR A 75 -18.68 12.02 -0.19
C THR A 75 -18.68 10.71 -0.95
N ALA A 76 -17.71 10.52 -1.84
CA ALA A 76 -17.56 9.26 -2.55
C ALA A 76 -17.44 8.13 -1.52
N GLU A 77 -18.35 7.16 -1.57
CA GLU A 77 -18.24 5.95 -0.74
C GLU A 77 -16.98 5.21 -1.18
N VAL A 78 -16.07 4.99 -0.24
CA VAL A 78 -14.80 4.33 -0.51
C VAL A 78 -15.06 2.82 -0.50
N GLU A 79 -14.97 2.18 -1.67
CA GLU A 79 -15.09 0.73 -1.79
C GLU A 79 -13.89 0.04 -1.12
N THR A 80 -14.14 -0.74 -0.07
CA THR A 80 -13.14 -1.59 0.58
C THR A 80 -12.93 -2.89 -0.19
N LEU A 81 -11.75 -3.48 -0.08
CA LEU A 81 -11.55 -4.85 -0.57
C LEU A 81 -12.25 -5.84 0.37
N ASP A 82 -13.08 -6.72 -0.18
CA ASP A 82 -13.72 -7.81 0.55
C ASP A 82 -13.59 -9.11 -0.24
N TYR A 83 -12.87 -10.07 0.33
CA TYR A 83 -12.68 -11.40 -0.23
C TYR A 83 -13.33 -12.49 0.63
N SER A 84 -14.12 -12.11 1.65
CA SER A 84 -14.70 -13.05 2.61
C SER A 84 -15.57 -14.13 1.95
N HIS A 85 -16.24 -13.80 0.84
CA HIS A 85 -17.06 -14.76 0.07
C HIS A 85 -16.25 -15.80 -0.70
N LEU A 86 -14.94 -15.59 -0.86
CA LEU A 86 -14.04 -16.50 -1.60
C LEU A 86 -13.23 -17.41 -0.66
N LEU A 87 -13.20 -17.12 0.65
CA LEU A 87 -12.44 -17.92 1.63
C LEU A 87 -13.01 -19.34 1.74
N GLY A 88 -12.13 -20.34 1.62
CA GLY A 88 -12.50 -21.76 1.65
C GLY A 88 -13.42 -22.21 0.49
N GLN A 89 -13.50 -21.43 -0.58
CA GLN A 89 -14.23 -21.78 -1.80
C GLN A 89 -13.28 -22.27 -2.90
N GLY A 90 -13.86 -22.98 -3.86
CA GLY A 90 -13.18 -23.43 -5.07
C GLY A 90 -13.24 -24.94 -5.26
N GLU A 91 -12.90 -25.37 -6.47
CA GLU A 91 -12.65 -26.77 -6.82
C GLU A 91 -11.32 -26.86 -7.58
N ALA A 92 -10.61 -27.98 -7.38
CA ALA A 92 -9.30 -28.18 -7.98
C ALA A 92 -9.38 -28.25 -9.52
N THR A 93 -8.56 -27.44 -10.18
CA THR A 93 -8.51 -27.34 -11.65
C THR A 93 -7.06 -27.30 -12.12
N THR A 94 -6.79 -27.82 -13.31
CA THR A 94 -5.46 -27.70 -13.95
C THR A 94 -5.64 -27.11 -15.33
N LEU A 95 -4.87 -26.07 -15.61
CA LEU A 95 -4.88 -25.36 -16.89
C LEU A 95 -3.47 -25.30 -17.46
N GLY A 96 -3.39 -25.14 -18.77
CA GLY A 96 -2.14 -24.79 -19.45
C GLY A 96 -2.17 -23.32 -19.88
N GLU A 97 -1.33 -23.00 -20.86
CA GLU A 97 -1.31 -21.68 -21.50
C GLU A 97 -2.67 -21.33 -22.13
N GLY A 98 -3.12 -20.08 -21.93
CA GLY A 98 -4.39 -19.60 -22.46
C GLY A 98 -5.03 -18.50 -21.64
N THR A 99 -6.27 -18.16 -22.01
CA THR A 99 -7.11 -17.19 -21.33
C THR A 99 -8.39 -17.89 -20.87
N PHE A 100 -8.75 -17.69 -19.61
CA PHE A 100 -9.82 -18.42 -18.93
C PHE A 100 -10.71 -17.47 -18.15
N MET A 101 -12.00 -17.76 -18.10
CA MET A 101 -12.98 -17.00 -17.34
C MET A 101 -13.32 -17.71 -16.04
N VAL A 102 -13.23 -16.99 -14.92
CA VAL A 102 -13.66 -17.49 -13.61
C VAL A 102 -15.19 -17.53 -13.57
N GLY A 103 -15.74 -18.62 -13.06
CA GLY A 103 -17.15 -18.98 -13.13
C GLY A 103 -17.51 -19.89 -14.31
N GLU A 104 -16.64 -19.98 -15.33
CA GLU A 104 -16.83 -20.83 -16.51
C GLU A 104 -15.76 -21.93 -16.62
N ASP A 105 -14.49 -21.52 -16.71
CA ASP A 105 -13.34 -22.41 -16.90
C ASP A 105 -12.67 -22.79 -15.57
N ILE A 106 -12.70 -21.87 -14.60
CA ILE A 106 -12.19 -22.05 -13.23
C ILE A 106 -13.31 -21.64 -12.27
N PRO A 107 -13.68 -22.46 -11.29
CA PRO A 107 -14.67 -22.05 -10.29
C PRO A 107 -14.20 -20.84 -9.48
N VAL A 108 -15.15 -20.08 -8.93
CA VAL A 108 -14.86 -19.00 -8.00
C VAL A 108 -14.21 -19.54 -6.73
N GLY A 109 -13.25 -18.82 -6.18
CA GLY A 109 -12.66 -19.15 -4.89
C GLY A 109 -11.26 -18.60 -4.67
N ARG A 110 -10.64 -19.12 -3.62
CA ARG A 110 -9.26 -18.80 -3.25
C ARG A 110 -8.39 -20.01 -3.55
N TYR A 111 -7.26 -19.78 -4.21
CA TYR A 111 -6.45 -20.86 -4.75
C TYR A 111 -5.00 -20.75 -4.35
N HIS A 112 -4.43 -21.89 -3.97
CA HIS A 112 -3.00 -22.15 -4.03
C HIS A 112 -2.68 -22.57 -5.46
N VAL A 113 -2.05 -21.68 -6.18
CA VAL A 113 -1.63 -21.86 -7.56
C VAL A 113 -0.21 -22.37 -7.56
N THR A 114 0.06 -23.45 -8.30
CA THR A 114 1.39 -24.03 -8.44
C THR A 114 1.71 -24.19 -9.91
N ALA A 115 2.81 -23.62 -10.38
CA ALA A 115 3.35 -23.93 -11.68
C ALA A 115 3.93 -25.35 -11.63
N THR A 116 3.46 -26.25 -12.48
CA THR A 116 3.93 -27.64 -12.51
C THR A 116 4.89 -27.90 -13.66
N GLU A 117 4.76 -27.13 -14.74
CA GLU A 117 5.61 -27.25 -15.93
C GLU A 117 5.79 -25.90 -16.64
N GLY A 118 7.03 -25.62 -17.06
CA GLY A 118 7.37 -24.42 -17.81
C GLY A 118 7.72 -23.22 -16.93
N PHE A 119 7.97 -22.10 -17.60
CA PHE A 119 8.35 -20.82 -17.01
C PHE A 119 7.54 -19.74 -17.69
N GLY A 120 6.87 -18.90 -16.92
CA GLY A 120 5.98 -17.92 -17.50
C GLY A 120 5.34 -17.01 -16.50
N ASN A 121 4.14 -16.53 -16.82
CA ASN A 121 3.45 -15.53 -16.02
C ASN A 121 1.96 -15.87 -15.92
N ILE A 122 1.38 -15.62 -14.76
CA ILE A 122 -0.07 -15.61 -14.53
C ILE A 122 -0.54 -14.18 -14.29
N PHE A 123 -1.55 -13.75 -15.03
CA PHE A 123 -2.22 -12.46 -14.85
C PHE A 123 -3.67 -12.71 -14.45
N VAL A 124 -4.16 -11.95 -13.48
CA VAL A 124 -5.56 -11.92 -13.10
C VAL A 124 -6.09 -10.52 -13.31
N TYR A 125 -7.18 -10.43 -14.05
CA TYR A 125 -7.91 -9.19 -14.29
C TYR A 125 -9.31 -9.29 -13.70
N ASP A 126 -9.81 -8.21 -13.13
CA ASP A 126 -11.21 -8.13 -12.71
C ASP A 126 -12.15 -7.84 -13.89
N THR A 127 -13.44 -7.70 -13.59
CA THR A 127 -14.52 -7.46 -14.56
C THR A 127 -14.42 -6.09 -15.26
N GLU A 128 -13.60 -5.17 -14.74
CA GLU A 128 -13.29 -3.88 -15.36
C GLU A 128 -11.95 -3.89 -16.10
N GLU A 129 -11.39 -5.07 -16.36
CA GLU A 129 -10.11 -5.27 -17.06
C GLU A 129 -8.90 -4.67 -16.30
N ARG A 130 -9.04 -4.46 -14.98
CA ARG A 130 -7.96 -3.97 -14.13
C ARG A 130 -7.13 -5.16 -13.63
N LEU A 131 -5.80 -5.06 -13.74
CA LEU A 131 -4.88 -6.09 -13.26
C LEU A 131 -4.92 -6.15 -11.72
N THR A 132 -5.37 -7.26 -11.16
CA THR A 132 -5.46 -7.49 -9.71
C THR A 132 -4.29 -8.30 -9.17
N PHE A 133 -3.71 -9.17 -10.00
CA PHE A 133 -2.56 -9.97 -9.64
C PHE A 133 -1.71 -10.30 -10.87
N ASN A 134 -0.39 -10.36 -10.69
CA ASN A 134 0.59 -10.74 -11.70
C ASN A 134 1.78 -11.39 -11.00
N GLU A 135 2.16 -12.58 -11.44
CA GLU A 135 3.34 -13.25 -10.91
C GLU A 135 4.08 -14.06 -11.97
N VAL A 136 5.39 -13.87 -12.03
CA VAL A 136 6.26 -14.73 -12.85
C VAL A 136 6.50 -16.00 -12.05
N MET A 137 6.23 -17.14 -12.67
CA MET A 137 6.29 -18.43 -11.99
C MET A 137 7.09 -19.45 -12.78
N SER A 138 7.72 -20.39 -12.06
CA SER A 138 8.47 -21.49 -12.63
C SER A 138 8.04 -22.83 -12.02
N GLY A 139 7.61 -23.76 -12.87
CA GLY A 139 7.40 -25.15 -12.46
C GLY A 139 8.70 -25.96 -12.41
N GLU A 140 9.80 -25.38 -12.88
CA GLU A 140 11.12 -25.97 -12.81
C GLU A 140 11.83 -25.47 -11.55
N THR A 141 12.30 -26.40 -10.72
CA THR A 141 13.28 -26.07 -9.67
C THR A 141 14.63 -25.93 -10.35
N ASP A 142 15.13 -24.72 -10.48
CA ASP A 142 16.41 -24.52 -11.13
C ASP A 142 17.54 -25.12 -10.25
N SER A 143 18.53 -25.74 -10.90
CA SER A 143 19.69 -26.31 -10.19
C SER A 143 20.69 -25.22 -9.72
N ILE A 144 20.35 -23.94 -9.92
CA ILE A 144 21.27 -22.80 -9.84
C ILE A 144 20.76 -21.68 -8.90
N GLY A 145 19.59 -21.83 -8.26
CA GLY A 145 19.12 -20.94 -7.20
C GLY A 145 18.51 -19.62 -7.69
N GLN A 146 18.19 -19.49 -8.98
CA GLN A 146 17.35 -18.42 -9.51
C GLN A 146 15.89 -18.80 -9.28
N SER A 147 15.45 -18.55 -8.06
CA SER A 147 14.14 -18.95 -7.57
C SER A 147 13.09 -17.91 -7.97
N GLU A 148 12.60 -17.96 -9.21
CA GLU A 148 11.25 -17.46 -9.44
C GLU A 148 10.28 -18.29 -8.58
N PRO A 149 9.19 -17.68 -8.08
CA PRO A 149 8.18 -18.41 -7.33
C PRO A 149 7.64 -19.63 -8.08
N GLY A 150 7.54 -20.77 -7.40
CA GLY A 150 6.83 -21.93 -7.95
C GLY A 150 5.34 -21.93 -7.63
N GLU A 151 4.92 -21.06 -6.71
CA GLU A 151 3.59 -21.02 -6.14
C GLU A 151 3.12 -19.61 -5.79
N ALA A 152 1.80 -19.43 -5.75
CA ALA A 152 1.16 -18.20 -5.30
C ALA A 152 -0.23 -18.48 -4.68
N VAL A 153 -0.70 -17.61 -3.78
CA VAL A 153 -2.07 -17.64 -3.24
C VAL A 153 -2.91 -16.51 -3.84
N ILE A 154 -3.98 -16.81 -4.57
CA ILE A 154 -4.76 -15.78 -5.29
C ILE A 154 -6.26 -15.88 -5.02
N PHE A 155 -6.96 -14.76 -5.20
CA PHE A 155 -8.42 -14.68 -5.19
C PHE A 155 -8.98 -14.60 -6.61
N LEU A 156 -9.93 -15.48 -6.93
CA LEU A 156 -10.62 -15.55 -8.21
C LEU A 156 -12.13 -15.38 -7.99
N ASP A 157 -12.65 -14.20 -8.31
CA ASP A 157 -14.09 -13.90 -8.22
C ASP A 157 -14.80 -14.10 -9.56
N ASP A 158 -16.13 -14.18 -9.52
CA ASP A 158 -16.95 -14.41 -10.71
C ASP A 158 -16.67 -13.35 -11.79
N GLY A 159 -16.48 -13.81 -13.03
CA GLY A 159 -16.17 -12.95 -14.17
C GLY A 159 -14.74 -12.38 -14.21
N HIS A 160 -13.88 -12.70 -13.23
CA HIS A 160 -12.44 -12.44 -13.39
C HIS A 160 -11.89 -13.19 -14.60
N LYS A 161 -10.84 -12.65 -15.21
CA LYS A 161 -10.11 -13.27 -16.32
C LYS A 161 -8.71 -13.67 -15.85
N VAL A 162 -8.34 -14.92 -16.12
CA VAL A 162 -7.01 -15.45 -15.85
C VAL A 162 -6.28 -15.68 -17.18
N GLU A 163 -5.11 -15.08 -17.34
CA GLU A 163 -4.23 -15.31 -18.48
C GLU A 163 -2.96 -16.03 -18.00
N ILE A 164 -2.68 -17.18 -18.60
CA ILE A 164 -1.46 -17.97 -18.36
C ILE A 164 -0.64 -17.90 -19.63
N SER A 165 0.61 -17.43 -19.52
CA SER A 165 1.55 -17.35 -20.64
C SER A 165 2.82 -18.14 -20.31
N GLY A 166 3.36 -18.90 -21.27
CA GLY A 166 4.66 -19.59 -21.13
C GLY A 166 4.70 -20.83 -20.23
N MET A 167 3.60 -21.16 -19.53
CA MET A 167 3.49 -22.36 -18.68
C MET A 167 2.52 -23.37 -19.30
N SER A 168 2.96 -24.63 -19.44
CA SER A 168 2.12 -25.70 -20.00
C SER A 168 1.28 -26.41 -18.94
N GLY A 169 1.56 -26.20 -17.65
CA GLY A 169 0.79 -26.77 -16.55
C GLY A 169 0.80 -25.88 -15.31
N VAL A 170 -0.39 -25.49 -14.88
CA VAL A 170 -0.67 -24.71 -13.68
C VAL A 170 -1.81 -25.37 -12.92
N SER A 171 -1.56 -25.73 -11.67
CA SER A 171 -2.56 -26.34 -10.78
C SER A 171 -3.18 -25.28 -9.88
N PHE A 172 -4.49 -25.21 -9.86
CA PHE A 172 -5.30 -24.40 -8.96
C PHE A 172 -5.90 -25.33 -7.92
N THR A 173 -5.38 -25.29 -6.69
CA THR A 173 -5.90 -26.08 -5.57
C THR A 173 -6.63 -25.15 -4.62
N PRO A 174 -7.87 -25.44 -4.18
CA PRO A 174 -8.56 -24.60 -3.20
C PRO A 174 -7.69 -24.39 -1.96
N TYR A 175 -7.58 -23.14 -1.53
CA TYR A 175 -6.80 -22.75 -0.37
C TYR A 175 -7.72 -22.56 0.84
N GLU A 176 -7.54 -23.43 1.82
CA GLU A 176 -8.19 -23.31 3.11
C GLU A 176 -7.42 -22.29 3.96
N THR A 177 -8.13 -21.28 4.46
CA THR A 177 -7.54 -20.26 5.33
C THR A 177 -7.00 -20.90 6.60
N ALA A 178 -5.75 -20.60 6.90
CA ALA A 178 -5.07 -20.99 8.13
C ALA A 178 -4.14 -19.86 8.57
N GLU A 179 -3.88 -19.77 9.88
CA GLU A 179 -2.93 -18.79 10.39
C GLU A 179 -1.51 -19.10 9.87
N VAL A 180 -0.87 -18.11 9.25
CA VAL A 180 0.46 -18.21 8.66
C VAL A 180 1.43 -17.18 9.26
N THR A 181 2.70 -17.55 9.31
CA THR A 181 3.81 -16.64 9.64
C THR A 181 4.79 -16.48 8.48
N GLU A 182 4.53 -17.16 7.36
CA GLU A 182 5.32 -17.09 6.15
C GLU A 182 4.37 -16.85 4.97
N LEU A 183 4.64 -15.81 4.20
CA LEU A 183 3.88 -15.43 3.02
C LEU A 183 4.69 -15.80 1.78
N VAL A 184 4.13 -16.67 0.95
CA VAL A 184 4.56 -16.82 -0.46
C VAL A 184 3.93 -15.71 -1.30
N PRO A 185 4.31 -15.54 -2.58
CA PRO A 185 3.61 -14.63 -3.47
C PRO A 185 2.12 -14.84 -3.47
N GLY A 186 1.36 -13.78 -3.70
CA GLY A 186 -0.09 -13.83 -3.58
C GLY A 186 -0.66 -12.80 -2.63
N GLN A 187 -1.94 -12.97 -2.35
CA GLN A 187 -2.79 -12.05 -1.59
C GLN A 187 -3.21 -12.69 -0.26
N TRP A 188 -3.01 -11.93 0.82
CA TRP A 188 -3.20 -12.36 2.20
C TRP A 188 -4.06 -11.35 2.95
N VAL A 189 -5.10 -11.81 3.63
CA VAL A 189 -6.08 -10.99 4.35
C VAL A 189 -5.72 -10.93 5.83
N VAL A 190 -5.41 -9.74 6.33
CA VAL A 190 -5.11 -9.49 7.73
C VAL A 190 -6.37 -9.69 8.57
N GLY A 191 -6.26 -10.45 9.65
CA GLY A 191 -7.38 -10.91 10.48
C GLY A 191 -7.87 -12.31 10.13
N GLU A 192 -7.62 -12.78 8.89
CA GLU A 192 -7.99 -14.12 8.43
C GLU A 192 -6.75 -15.03 8.33
N ASP A 193 -5.71 -14.58 7.61
CA ASP A 193 -4.47 -15.33 7.40
C ASP A 193 -3.44 -15.12 8.50
N PHE A 194 -3.43 -13.95 9.13
CA PHE A 194 -2.60 -13.65 10.30
C PHE A 194 -3.22 -12.46 11.04
N PRO A 195 -3.06 -12.35 12.37
CA PRO A 195 -3.70 -11.29 13.13
C PRO A 195 -3.20 -9.88 12.75
N ALA A 196 -4.02 -8.87 13.00
CA ALA A 196 -3.56 -7.47 12.91
C ALA A 196 -2.51 -7.19 14.00
N GLY A 197 -1.51 -6.37 13.70
CA GLY A 197 -0.41 -6.14 14.63
C GLY A 197 0.80 -5.45 14.02
N VAL A 198 1.87 -5.38 14.82
CA VAL A 198 3.17 -4.86 14.40
C VAL A 198 4.11 -6.04 14.20
N TYR A 199 4.77 -6.07 13.05
CA TYR A 199 5.61 -7.18 12.63
C TYR A 199 7.00 -6.72 12.25
N ASP A 200 8.00 -7.49 12.67
CA ASP A 200 9.31 -7.48 12.06
C ASP A 200 9.27 -8.43 10.85
N ILE A 201 9.46 -7.86 9.67
CA ILE A 201 9.47 -8.55 8.38
C ILE A 201 10.90 -8.97 8.05
N SER A 202 11.08 -10.19 7.56
CA SER A 202 12.38 -10.67 7.08
C SER A 202 12.27 -11.62 5.88
N LEU A 203 13.27 -11.62 5.01
CA LEU A 203 13.42 -12.56 3.89
C LEU A 203 14.90 -12.88 3.64
N GLU A 204 15.17 -13.96 2.92
CA GLU A 204 16.50 -14.23 2.39
C GLU A 204 16.83 -13.21 1.29
N GLU A 205 18.12 -12.89 1.12
CA GLU A 205 18.55 -11.99 0.06
C GLU A 205 18.29 -12.65 -1.30
N SER A 206 17.57 -11.93 -2.15
CA SER A 206 17.27 -12.34 -3.52
C SER A 206 18.02 -11.43 -4.48
N GLU A 207 18.43 -11.97 -5.63
CA GLU A 207 18.99 -11.18 -6.73
C GLU A 207 17.90 -10.32 -7.40
N SER A 208 16.62 -10.71 -7.26
CA SER A 208 15.45 -10.02 -7.80
C SER A 208 14.96 -8.91 -6.86
N LEU A 209 14.28 -7.92 -7.45
CA LEU A 209 13.55 -6.89 -6.74
C LEU A 209 12.06 -7.22 -6.78
N GLY A 210 11.47 -7.47 -5.61
CA GLY A 210 10.04 -7.72 -5.46
C GLY A 210 9.35 -6.68 -4.59
N TYR A 211 8.10 -6.94 -4.24
CA TYR A 211 7.30 -5.98 -3.48
C TYR A 211 6.41 -6.66 -2.44
N LEU A 212 6.22 -5.96 -1.32
CA LEU A 212 5.08 -6.16 -0.43
C LEU A 212 4.19 -4.92 -0.52
N LYS A 213 2.94 -5.10 -0.95
CA LYS A 213 1.94 -4.04 -1.08
C LYS A 213 0.86 -4.27 -0.03
N VAL A 214 0.30 -3.19 0.50
CA VAL A 214 -0.83 -3.24 1.42
C VAL A 214 -1.94 -2.39 0.86
N ASN A 215 -3.13 -2.97 0.74
CA ASN A 215 -4.34 -2.34 0.26
C ASN A 215 -5.44 -2.47 1.32
N ALA A 216 -6.15 -1.38 1.60
CA ALA A 216 -7.36 -1.40 2.43
C ALA A 216 -8.62 -1.11 1.60
N ILE A 217 -8.44 -0.40 0.49
CA ILE A 217 -9.50 0.04 -0.40
C ILE A 217 -9.17 -0.39 -1.81
N LYS A 218 -10.20 -0.61 -2.61
CA LYS A 218 -10.05 -1.00 -4.00
C LYS A 218 -9.23 0.07 -4.74
N GLU A 219 -8.33 -0.35 -5.62
CA GLU A 219 -7.46 0.49 -6.48
C GLU A 219 -6.34 1.29 -5.80
N TYR A 220 -6.37 1.52 -4.48
CA TYR A 220 -5.33 2.33 -3.82
C TYR A 220 -4.47 1.50 -2.87
N GLU A 221 -3.16 1.57 -3.09
CA GLU A 221 -2.17 1.04 -2.17
C GLU A 221 -2.04 1.99 -0.97
N LYS A 222 -2.27 1.47 0.23
CA LYS A 222 -1.95 2.15 1.48
C LYS A 222 -0.44 2.29 1.63
N SER A 223 0.30 1.22 1.31
CA SER A 223 1.76 1.22 1.38
C SER A 223 2.37 0.20 0.42
N ARG A 224 3.64 0.43 0.05
CA ARG A 224 4.44 -0.46 -0.79
C ARG A 224 5.87 -0.46 -0.28
N PHE A 225 6.44 -1.64 -0.12
CA PHE A 225 7.81 -1.89 0.32
C PHE A 225 8.55 -2.63 -0.79
N ALA A 226 9.70 -2.10 -1.22
CA ALA A 226 10.59 -2.80 -2.14
C ALA A 226 11.37 -3.87 -1.36
N LEU A 227 11.38 -5.10 -1.86
CA LEU A 227 11.96 -6.27 -1.21
C LEU A 227 13.11 -6.85 -2.03
N GLY A 228 14.02 -7.56 -1.36
CA GLY A 228 15.09 -8.33 -2.01
C GLY A 228 16.39 -7.54 -2.09
N ASN A 229 16.96 -7.44 -3.29
CA ASN A 229 18.32 -6.98 -3.49
C ASN A 229 18.59 -5.52 -3.00
N PRO A 230 19.47 -5.31 -2.00
CA PRO A 230 19.79 -3.98 -1.49
C PRO A 230 20.48 -3.06 -2.51
N ALA A 231 21.19 -3.61 -3.49
CA ALA A 231 21.84 -2.83 -4.54
C ALA A 231 20.81 -2.11 -5.44
N TYR A 232 19.59 -2.64 -5.53
CA TYR A 232 18.47 -2.04 -6.26
C TYR A 232 17.48 -1.32 -5.33
N GLY A 233 17.80 -1.17 -4.05
CA GLY A 233 16.96 -0.50 -3.05
C GLY A 233 15.94 -1.41 -2.36
N GLY A 234 16.04 -2.73 -2.55
CA GLY A 234 15.24 -3.71 -1.82
C GLY A 234 15.66 -3.82 -0.36
N ALA A 235 14.69 -4.01 0.53
CA ALA A 235 14.93 -4.36 1.92
C ALA A 235 14.80 -5.86 2.11
N THR A 236 15.67 -6.44 2.94
CA THR A 236 15.53 -7.82 3.43
C THR A 236 14.96 -7.89 4.84
N THR A 237 14.93 -6.75 5.56
CA THR A 237 14.31 -6.62 6.88
C THR A 237 13.74 -5.22 7.09
N PHE A 238 12.59 -5.11 7.75
CA PHE A 238 11.99 -3.84 8.20
C PHE A 238 10.84 -4.12 9.19
N THR A 239 10.33 -3.09 9.85
CA THR A 239 9.16 -3.19 10.72
C THR A 239 7.98 -2.47 10.07
N THR A 240 6.80 -3.08 10.09
CA THR A 240 5.55 -2.45 9.64
C THR A 240 4.37 -2.91 10.50
N SER A 241 3.23 -2.24 10.37
CA SER A 241 1.98 -2.61 11.03
C SER A 241 0.90 -2.93 10.00
N PHE A 242 0.05 -3.89 10.33
CA PHE A 242 -1.10 -4.28 9.54
C PHE A 242 -2.38 -4.12 10.36
N GLU A 243 -3.45 -3.66 9.70
CA GLU A 243 -4.78 -3.48 10.27
C GLU A 243 -5.73 -4.57 9.74
N GLU A 244 -6.73 -4.94 10.55
CA GLU A 244 -7.71 -5.95 10.17
C GLU A 244 -8.47 -5.56 8.90
N GLY A 245 -8.64 -6.52 7.98
CA GLY A 245 -9.28 -6.32 6.68
C GLY A 245 -8.34 -5.82 5.58
N GLU A 246 -7.09 -5.50 5.88
CA GLU A 246 -6.11 -5.18 4.85
C GLU A 246 -5.72 -6.41 4.04
N VAL A 247 -5.44 -6.18 2.76
CA VAL A 247 -4.88 -7.18 1.85
C VAL A 247 -3.41 -6.89 1.65
N VAL A 248 -2.56 -7.84 2.04
CA VAL A 248 -1.13 -7.84 1.80
C VAL A 248 -0.83 -8.66 0.54
N THR A 249 -0.24 -8.02 -0.46
CA THR A 249 0.20 -8.69 -1.69
C THR A 249 1.71 -8.81 -1.71
N VAL A 250 2.23 -10.02 -1.86
CA VAL A 250 3.66 -10.30 -2.08
C VAL A 250 3.87 -10.66 -3.54
N GLU A 251 4.87 -10.05 -4.18
CA GLU A 251 5.24 -10.28 -5.59
C GLU A 251 6.72 -10.60 -5.71
N VAL A 252 7.08 -11.53 -6.60
CA VAL A 252 8.44 -11.94 -7.03
C VAL A 252 9.28 -12.61 -5.95
N ILE A 253 9.13 -12.23 -4.68
CA ILE A 253 9.88 -12.81 -3.57
C ILE A 253 9.28 -14.16 -3.19
N PRO A 254 10.03 -15.28 -3.25
CA PRO A 254 9.48 -16.61 -2.97
C PRO A 254 8.89 -16.77 -1.57
N LYS A 255 9.45 -16.04 -0.59
CA LYS A 255 8.99 -16.10 0.79
C LYS A 255 9.34 -14.86 1.60
N VAL A 256 8.36 -14.39 2.37
CA VAL A 256 8.51 -13.36 3.41
C VAL A 256 8.10 -13.96 4.75
N THR A 257 8.89 -13.73 5.80
CA THR A 257 8.58 -14.15 7.17
C THR A 257 8.05 -12.99 7.99
N LEU A 258 6.98 -13.24 8.73
CA LEU A 258 6.35 -12.33 9.69
C LEU A 258 6.73 -12.77 11.11
N ALA A 259 7.37 -11.88 11.87
CA ALA A 259 7.58 -12.07 13.30
C ALA A 259 6.81 -11.01 14.09
N GLU A 260 5.77 -11.42 14.81
CA GLU A 260 5.00 -10.52 15.68
C GLU A 260 5.90 -9.91 16.75
N ARG A 261 5.70 -8.62 17.03
CA ARG A 261 6.56 -7.83 17.93
C ARG A 261 6.02 -7.67 19.34
#